data_AF-A0A224XPE0-F1
#
_entry.id   AF-A0A224XPE0-F1
#
_cell.length_a   1.000
_cell.length_b   1.000
_cell.length_c   1.000
_cell.angle_alpha   90.00
_cell.angle_beta   90.00
_cell.angle_gamma   90.00
#
_symmetry.space_group_name_H-M   'P 1'
#
loop_
_entity.id
_entity.type
_entity.pdbx_description
1 polymer ?
#
loop_
_entity_poly.entity_id
_entity_poly.type
_entity_poly.pdbx_seq_one_letter_code
_entity_poly.pdbx_strand_id
1 'polypeptide(L)'
;MKWPLIFCCLMITCTEVEMANILALLPLPLYSHTSNFMPIFKALASRGHNVTMVSPFPQKTPVPNLTDIVVSNNWVEISRNMATIDLTKVSERFFQLAVLWYVANGLTEITLSNGIIQKLIREL
;
A
#
# COMPACT_ATOMS: atom_id res chain seq x y z
N MET A 1 38.67 -28.28 25.49
CA MET A 1 38.25 -26.86 25.38
C MET A 1 37.56 -26.57 24.02
N LYS A 2 36.50 -27.32 23.67
CA LYS A 2 35.83 -27.21 22.34
C LYS A 2 34.53 -26.38 22.36
N TRP A 3 34.08 -26.03 23.56
CA TRP A 3 32.88 -25.22 23.81
C TRP A 3 32.85 -23.86 23.12
N PRO A 4 33.97 -23.11 22.98
CA PRO A 4 33.94 -21.82 22.28
C PRO A 4 33.64 -21.98 20.79
N LEU A 5 34.16 -23.05 20.16
CA LEU A 5 33.94 -23.35 18.74
C LEU A 5 32.50 -23.77 18.45
N ILE A 6 31.89 -24.57 19.35
CA ILE A 6 30.48 -24.97 19.22
C ILE A 6 29.56 -23.75 19.38
N PHE A 7 29.86 -22.85 20.32
CA PHE A 7 29.09 -21.62 20.52
C PHE A 7 29.23 -20.66 19.33
N CYS A 8 30.45 -20.52 18.77
CA CYS A 8 30.68 -19.73 17.56
C CYS A 8 29.94 -20.29 16.34
N CYS A 9 29.96 -21.61 16.13
CA CYS A 9 29.20 -22.24 15.04
C CYS A 9 27.68 -22.06 15.21
N LEU A 10 27.14 -22.15 16.43
CA LEU A 10 25.72 -21.92 16.69
C LEU A 10 25.30 -20.47 16.34
N MET A 11 26.14 -19.49 16.64
CA MET A 11 25.88 -18.08 16.34
C MET A 11 25.93 -17.79 14.84
N ILE A 12 26.78 -18.50 14.08
CA ILE A 12 26.89 -18.36 12.61
C ILE A 12 25.70 -19.00 11.90
N THR A 13 25.12 -20.08 12.46
CA THR A 13 23.89 -20.70 11.92
C THR A 13 22.61 -19.97 12.31
N CYS A 14 22.68 -19.06 13.29
CA CYS A 14 21.58 -18.17 13.65
C CYS A 14 21.49 -17.00 12.64
N THR A 15 20.84 -17.34 11.52
CA THR A 15 19.90 -16.51 10.76
C THR A 15 20.46 -15.35 9.92
N GLU A 16 20.48 -15.56 8.60
CA GLU A 16 20.09 -14.51 7.66
C GLU A 16 18.58 -14.24 7.87
N VAL A 17 18.23 -13.25 8.69
CA VAL A 17 16.84 -12.77 8.76
C VAL A 17 16.65 -11.82 7.57
N GLU A 18 15.99 -12.32 6.52
CA GLU A 18 15.72 -11.50 5.34
C GLU A 18 14.65 -10.44 5.65
N MET A 19 15.10 -9.19 5.77
CA MET A 19 14.20 -8.04 5.93
C MET A 19 13.63 -7.65 4.57
N ALA A 20 12.45 -8.18 4.24
CA ALA A 20 11.76 -7.81 3.01
C ALA A 20 11.53 -6.29 2.90
N ASN A 21 11.69 -5.75 1.68
CA ASN A 21 11.24 -4.41 1.30
C ASN A 21 9.84 -4.53 0.68
N ILE A 22 8.83 -3.93 1.33
CA ILE A 22 7.41 -4.13 1.03
C ILE A 22 6.80 -2.80 0.61
N LEU A 23 6.21 -2.75 -0.59
CA LEU A 23 5.40 -1.63 -1.04
C LEU A 23 3.92 -1.90 -0.81
N ALA A 24 3.27 -1.08 0.01
CA ALA A 24 1.84 -1.10 0.25
C ALA A 24 1.15 0.06 -0.49
N LEU A 25 0.61 -0.23 -1.68
CA LEU A 25 -0.06 0.76 -2.52
C LEU A 25 -1.56 0.82 -2.22
N LEU A 26 -2.00 1.82 -1.45
CA LEU A 26 -3.38 1.99 -0.98
C LEU A 26 -3.93 3.39 -1.37
N PRO A 27 -4.10 3.68 -2.68
CA PRO A 27 -4.45 5.02 -3.16
C PRO A 27 -5.92 5.37 -2.95
N LEU A 28 -6.78 4.40 -2.63
CA LEU A 28 -8.22 4.60 -2.46
C LEU A 28 -8.48 5.59 -1.31
N PRO A 29 -9.16 6.73 -1.56
CA PRO A 29 -9.38 7.78 -0.56
C PRO A 29 -10.55 7.46 0.39
N LEU A 30 -10.63 6.21 0.84
CA LEU A 30 -11.61 5.75 1.82
C LEU A 30 -10.87 5.25 3.05
N TYR A 31 -10.94 6.02 4.15
CA TYR A 31 -10.16 5.71 5.36
C TYR A 31 -10.45 4.31 5.89
N SER A 32 -11.71 3.87 5.86
CA SER A 32 -12.11 2.51 6.30
C SER A 32 -11.40 1.39 5.54
N HIS A 33 -11.11 1.59 4.25
CA HIS A 33 -10.38 0.60 3.45
C HIS A 33 -8.90 0.59 3.82
N THR A 34 -8.30 1.75 4.03
CA THR A 34 -6.88 1.84 4.40
C THR A 34 -6.65 1.39 5.85
N SER A 35 -7.49 1.83 6.80
CA SER A 35 -7.33 1.59 8.24
C SER A 35 -7.38 0.11 8.60
N ASN A 36 -8.10 -0.70 7.84
CA ASN A 36 -8.18 -2.14 8.05
C ASN A 36 -6.84 -2.85 7.76
N PHE A 37 -6.05 -2.35 6.79
CA PHE A 37 -4.76 -2.96 6.44
C PHE A 37 -3.57 -2.35 7.19
N MET A 38 -3.68 -1.10 7.68
CA MET A 38 -2.60 -0.42 8.41
C MET A 38 -1.97 -1.26 9.54
N PRO A 39 -2.73 -1.98 10.40
CA PRO A 39 -2.14 -2.79 11.46
C PRO A 39 -1.20 -3.89 10.94
N ILE A 40 -1.50 -4.47 9.76
CA ILE A 40 -0.68 -5.52 9.15
C ILE A 40 0.69 -4.94 8.76
N PHE A 41 0.70 -3.79 8.09
CA PHE A 41 1.93 -3.12 7.66
C PHE A 41 2.77 -2.62 8.84
N LYS A 42 2.14 -2.13 9.90
CA LYS A 42 2.84 -1.79 11.15
C LYS A 42 3.46 -3.01 11.82
N ALA A 43 2.74 -4.12 11.83
CA ALA A 43 3.20 -5.37 12.41
C ALA A 43 4.37 -5.97 11.62
N LEU A 44 4.40 -5.78 10.30
CA LEU A 44 5.55 -6.14 9.46
C LEU A 44 6.75 -5.23 9.75
N ALA A 45 6.53 -3.91 9.81
CA ALA A 45 7.57 -2.95 10.14
C ALA A 45 8.20 -3.19 11.52
N SER A 46 7.38 -3.53 12.52
CA SER A 46 7.84 -3.85 13.88
C SER A 46 8.63 -5.16 13.96
N ARG A 47 8.50 -6.05 12.97
CA ARG A 47 9.27 -7.29 12.85
C ARG A 47 10.59 -7.11 12.10
N GLY A 48 10.90 -5.88 11.67
CA GLY A 48 12.14 -5.53 10.97
C GLY A 48 12.00 -5.42 9.45
N HIS A 49 10.82 -5.61 8.86
CA HIS A 49 10.63 -5.38 7.43
C HIS A 49 10.63 -3.88 7.12
N ASN A 50 11.16 -3.50 5.96
CA ASN A 50 11.07 -2.13 5.47
C ASN A 50 9.76 -1.98 4.70
N VAL A 51 8.83 -1.18 5.20
CA VAL A 51 7.52 -0.98 4.58
C VAL A 51 7.41 0.44 4.06
N THR A 52 7.10 0.59 2.77
CA THR A 52 6.72 1.87 2.18
C THR A 52 5.22 1.85 1.94
N MET A 53 4.46 2.67 2.66
CA MET A 53 3.01 2.75 2.52
C MET A 53 2.62 4.00 1.75
N VAL A 54 1.97 3.81 0.61
CA VAL A 54 1.42 4.89 -0.21
C VAL A 54 -0.07 5.01 0.10
N SER A 55 -0.49 6.12 0.70
CA SER A 55 -1.92 6.36 0.95
C SER A 55 -2.24 7.85 1.18
N PRO A 56 -3.52 8.26 1.11
CA PRO A 56 -3.94 9.60 1.51
C PRO A 56 -3.95 9.82 3.04
N PHE A 57 -3.64 8.79 3.83
CA PHE A 57 -3.85 8.76 5.27
C PHE A 57 -2.53 8.47 6.00
N PRO A 58 -1.73 9.51 6.32
CA PRO A 58 -0.45 9.32 7.00
C PRO A 58 -0.61 8.73 8.40
N GLN A 59 0.45 8.10 8.92
CA GLN A 59 0.48 7.72 10.33
C GLN A 59 0.44 8.96 11.22
N LYS A 60 -0.36 8.89 12.30
CA LYS A 60 -0.43 9.94 13.33
C LYS A 60 0.90 10.11 14.07
N THR A 61 1.64 9.01 14.20
CA THR A 61 2.93 8.94 14.88
C THR A 61 3.90 8.16 13.99
N PRO A 62 5.16 8.59 13.85
CA PRO A 62 6.16 7.85 13.09
C PRO A 62 6.30 6.40 13.60
N VAL A 63 6.39 5.45 12.66
CA VAL A 63 6.58 4.03 12.97
C VAL A 63 7.95 3.61 12.41
N PRO A 64 8.86 3.05 13.23
CA PRO A 64 10.15 2.56 12.75
C PRO A 64 10.00 1.57 11.59
N ASN A 65 10.88 1.67 10.59
CA ASN A 65 10.87 0.86 9.36
C ASN A 65 9.58 0.99 8.52
N LEU A 66 8.76 2.02 8.75
CA LEU A 66 7.61 2.34 7.92
C LEU A 66 7.74 3.77 7.37
N THR A 67 7.85 3.87 6.05
CA THR A 67 7.87 5.13 5.31
C THR A 67 6.49 5.43 4.77
N ASP A 68 5.89 6.56 5.14
CA ASP A 68 4.64 7.04 4.55
C ASP A 68 4.92 7.89 3.31
N ILE A 69 4.34 7.50 2.19
CA ILE A 69 4.22 8.33 0.98
C ILE A 69 2.78 8.83 0.92
N VAL A 70 2.59 10.11 1.24
CA VAL A 70 1.27 10.73 1.27
C VAL A 70 0.90 11.20 -0.14
N VAL A 71 -0.22 10.69 -0.65
CA VAL A 71 -0.82 11.13 -1.91
C VAL A 71 -2.08 11.96 -1.66
N SER A 72 -2.48 12.76 -2.64
CA SER A 72 -3.70 13.56 -2.54
C SER A 72 -4.94 12.70 -2.32
N ASN A 73 -5.86 13.17 -1.48
CA ASN A 73 -7.19 12.58 -1.36
C ASN A 73 -8.02 13.00 -2.58
N ASN A 74 -8.17 12.08 -3.53
CA ASN A 74 -8.84 12.35 -4.81
C ASN A 74 -10.34 12.03 -4.80
N TRP A 75 -10.99 12.01 -3.62
CA TRP A 75 -12.41 11.63 -3.50
C TRP A 75 -13.34 12.47 -4.39
N VAL A 76 -13.09 13.78 -4.48
CA VAL A 76 -13.88 14.70 -5.32
C VAL A 76 -13.80 14.32 -6.79
N GLU A 77 -12.59 14.00 -7.26
CA GLU A 77 -12.36 13.62 -8.66
C GLU A 77 -12.98 12.26 -8.98
N ILE A 78 -12.80 11.28 -8.09
CA ILE A 78 -13.43 9.95 -8.21
C ILE A 78 -14.95 10.09 -8.23
N SER A 79 -15.53 10.90 -7.34
CA SER A 79 -16.99 11.13 -7.29
C SER A 79 -17.49 11.78 -8.58
N ARG A 80 -16.72 12.72 -9.15
CA ARG A 80 -17.05 13.34 -10.44
C ARG A 80 -17.02 12.32 -11.57
N ASN A 81 -15.99 11.47 -11.62
CA ASN A 81 -15.86 10.42 -12.63
C ASN A 81 -16.95 9.35 -12.48
N MET A 82 -17.43 9.07 -11.26
CA MET A 82 -18.58 8.20 -11.04
C MET A 82 -19.87 8.81 -11.58
N ALA A 83 -20.05 10.13 -11.45
CA ALA A 83 -21.24 10.83 -11.94
C ALA A 83 -21.34 10.89 -13.48
N THR A 84 -20.24 10.69 -14.20
CA THR A 84 -20.23 10.66 -15.68
C THR A 84 -20.51 9.28 -16.25
N ILE A 85 -20.66 8.25 -15.42
CA ILE A 85 -20.96 6.89 -15.88
C ILE A 85 -22.37 6.87 -16.49
N ASP A 86 -22.46 6.48 -17.76
CA ASP A 86 -23.73 6.24 -18.43
C ASP A 86 -24.31 4.88 -18.02
N LEU A 87 -25.05 4.89 -16.91
CA LEU A 87 -25.66 3.69 -16.33
C LEU A 87 -26.74 3.06 -17.23
N THR A 88 -27.27 3.80 -18.21
CA THR A 88 -28.30 3.29 -19.14
C THR A 88 -27.77 2.19 -20.07
N LYS A 89 -26.45 2.16 -20.26
CA LYS A 89 -25.75 1.14 -21.06
C LYS A 89 -25.38 -0.11 -20.27
N VAL A 90 -25.64 -0.14 -18.96
CA VAL A 90 -25.27 -1.24 -18.07
C VAL A 90 -26.52 -1.97 -17.64
N SER A 91 -26.60 -3.28 -17.90
CA SER A 91 -27.69 -4.08 -17.34
C SER A 91 -27.60 -4.11 -15.81
N GLU A 92 -28.73 -4.08 -15.12
CA GLU A 92 -28.82 -4.19 -13.65
C GLU A 92 -27.98 -5.34 -13.07
N ARG A 93 -27.96 -6.49 -13.75
CA ARG A 93 -27.19 -7.67 -13.34
C ARG A 93 -25.67 -7.41 -13.22
N PHE A 94 -25.16 -6.49 -14.02
CA PHE A 94 -23.74 -6.14 -14.07
C PHE A 94 -23.44 -4.77 -13.47
N PHE A 95 -24.43 -4.10 -12.88
CA PHE A 95 -24.29 -2.76 -12.32
C PHE A 95 -23.12 -2.66 -11.33
N GLN A 96 -23.06 -3.57 -10.36
CA GLN A 96 -21.99 -3.56 -9.35
C GLN A 96 -20.60 -3.76 -9.96
N LEU A 97 -20.47 -4.65 -10.94
CA LEU A 97 -19.21 -4.91 -11.64
C LEU A 97 -18.79 -3.70 -12.48
N ALA A 98 -19.74 -3.04 -13.14
CA ALA A 98 -19.49 -1.83 -13.90
C ALA A 98 -19.01 -0.70 -12.99
N VAL A 99 -19.69 -0.46 -11.86
CA VAL A 99 -19.28 0.56 -10.89
C VAL A 99 -17.86 0.28 -10.39
N LEU A 100 -17.55 -0.96 -9.99
CA LEU A 100 -16.21 -1.35 -9.58
C LEU A 100 -15.18 -1.10 -10.68
N TRP A 101 -15.49 -1.46 -11.93
CA TRP A 101 -14.62 -1.25 -13.08
C TRP A 101 -14.32 0.23 -13.31
N TYR A 102 -15.33 1.09 -13.33
CA TYR A 102 -15.14 2.52 -13.56
C TYR A 102 -14.37 3.19 -12.43
N VAL A 103 -14.70 2.87 -11.18
CA VAL A 103 -13.97 3.39 -10.00
C VAL A 103 -12.52 2.93 -10.01
N ALA A 104 -12.26 1.66 -10.29
CA ALA A 104 -10.91 1.11 -10.35
C ALA A 104 -10.06 1.76 -11.45
N ASN A 105 -10.61 1.92 -12.66
CA ASN A 105 -9.89 2.58 -13.75
C ASN A 105 -9.64 4.06 -13.45
N GLY A 106 -10.65 4.79 -12.96
CA GLY A 106 -10.48 6.20 -12.58
C GLY A 106 -9.45 6.39 -11.48
N LEU A 107 -9.47 5.55 -10.44
CA LEU A 107 -8.47 5.59 -9.38
C LEU A 107 -7.07 5.25 -9.89
N THR A 108 -6.95 4.25 -10.77
CA THR A 108 -5.67 3.87 -11.38
C THR A 108 -5.09 5.02 -12.18
N GLU A 109 -5.89 5.65 -13.06
CA GLU A 109 -5.46 6.78 -13.89
C GLU A 109 -4.95 7.95 -13.05
N ILE A 110 -5.71 8.34 -12.02
CA ILE A 110 -5.33 9.42 -11.11
C ILE A 110 -4.04 9.07 -10.33
N THR A 111 -3.94 7.82 -9.86
CA THR A 111 -2.78 7.36 -9.09
C THR A 111 -1.53 7.34 -9.96
N LEU A 112 -1.62 6.79 -11.17
CA LEU A 112 -0.51 6.73 -12.11
C LEU A 112 -0.16 8.12 -12.65
N SER A 113 -1.10 9.06 -12.76
CA SER A 113 -0.80 10.44 -13.18
C SER A 113 -0.07 11.25 -12.10
N ASN A 114 -0.04 10.78 -10.85
CA ASN A 114 0.58 11.51 -9.75
C ASN A 114 2.12 11.52 -9.88
N GLY A 115 2.74 12.71 -9.82
CA GLY A 115 4.19 12.87 -9.96
C GLY A 115 5.02 12.12 -8.91
N ILE A 116 4.51 11.96 -7.68
CA ILE A 116 5.16 11.19 -6.61
C ILE A 116 5.17 9.71 -6.96
N ILE A 117 4.05 9.18 -7.47
CA ILE A 117 3.94 7.78 -7.89
C ILE A 117 4.80 7.52 -9.11
N GLN A 118 4.78 8.41 -10.09
CA GLN A 118 5.65 8.36 -11.26
C GLN A 118 7.13 8.35 -10.89
N LYS A 119 7.51 9.14 -9.89
CA LYS A 119 8.88 9.11 -9.34
C LYS A 119 9.17 7.77 -8.68
N LEU A 120 8.28 7.28 -7.82
CA LEU A 120 8.41 5.98 -7.16
C LEU A 120 8.61 4.85 -8.16
N ILE A 121 7.79 4.78 -9.22
CA ILE A 121 7.89 3.75 -10.27
C ILE A 121 9.26 3.76 -10.97
N ARG A 122 9.86 4.95 -11.16
CA ARG A 122 11.19 5.07 -11.79
C ARG A 122 12.34 4.68 -10.87
N GLU A 123 12.12 4.70 -9.56
CA GLU A 123 13.14 4.45 -8.53
C GLU A 123 13.08 3.01 -7.98
N LEU A 124 12.02 2.25 -8.32
CA LEU A 124 11.88 0.80 -8.07
C LEU A 124 12.62 -0.01 -9.12
#